data_AF-A0A351Q6B7-F1
#
_entry.id   AF-A0A351Q6B7-F1
#
_cell.length_a   1.000
_cell.length_b   1.000
_cell.length_c   1.000
_cell.angle_alpha   90.00
_cell.angle_beta   90.00
_cell.angle_gamma   90.00
#
_symmetry.space_group_name_H-M   'P 1'
#
loop_
_entity.id
_entity.type
_entity.pdbx_description
1 polymer ?
#
loop_
_entity_poly.entity_id
_entity_poly.type
_entity_poly.pdbx_seq_one_letter_code
_entity_poly.pdbx_strand_id
1 'polypeptide(L)' 'MRHNADFEQRVVIYPQDYRWLPSPMPGVERMMLDRIGDEVARATSIV' A
#
# COMPACT_ATOMS: atom_id res chain seq x y z
N MET A 1 10.29 1.26 4.86
CA MET A 1 9.49 2.15 3.96
C MET A 1 8.29 2.76 4.73
N ARG A 2 7.80 3.98 4.40
CA ARG A 2 6.62 4.61 5.06
C ARG A 2 5.65 5.18 4.01
N HIS A 3 4.39 4.76 4.02
CA HIS A 3 3.34 5.20 3.09
C HIS A 3 2.00 5.29 3.84
N ASN A 4 1.27 6.41 3.75
CA ASN A 4 0.03 6.67 4.51
C ASN A 4 0.07 6.13 5.95
N ALA A 5 1.17 6.45 6.64
CA ALA A 5 1.57 5.84 7.90
C ALA A 5 1.14 6.63 9.14
N ASP A 6 0.43 7.74 8.95
CA ASP A 6 -0.24 8.49 10.01
C ASP A 6 -1.71 8.06 10.05
N PHE A 7 -2.09 7.35 11.11
CA PHE A 7 -3.44 6.80 11.27
C PHE A 7 -4.42 7.78 11.93
N GLU A 8 -3.94 8.93 12.43
CA GLU A 8 -4.81 10.01 12.88
C GLU A 8 -5.30 10.85 11.69
N GLN A 9 -4.58 10.78 10.57
CA GLN A 9 -4.95 11.45 9.33
C GLN A 9 -5.88 10.57 8.47
N ARG A 10 -7.04 11.14 8.09
CA ARG A 10 -7.88 10.54 7.05
C ARG A 10 -7.19 10.65 5.69
N VAL A 11 -7.00 9.52 5.02
CA VAL A 11 -6.55 9.45 3.62
C VAL A 11 -7.69 8.91 2.76
N VAL A 12 -7.93 9.56 1.62
CA VAL A 12 -8.88 9.10 0.58
C VAL A 12 -8.10 8.96 -0.70
N ILE A 13 -8.30 7.82 -1.37
CA ILE A 13 -7.59 7.44 -2.59
C ILE A 13 -8.63 7.17 -3.65
N TYR A 14 -8.59 7.90 -4.76
CA TYR A 14 -9.44 7.58 -5.91
C TYR A 14 -8.76 6.57 -6.85
N PRO A 15 -9.52 5.78 -7.62
CA PRO A 15 -8.95 4.79 -8.52
C PRO A 15 -7.93 5.35 -9.52
N GLN A 16 -8.10 6.61 -9.96
CA GLN A 16 -7.19 7.27 -10.89
C GLN A 16 -5.88 7.75 -10.24
N ASP A 17 -5.82 7.83 -8.91
CA ASP A 17 -4.66 8.38 -8.20
C ASP A 17 -3.55 7.34 -8.02
N TYR A 18 -3.87 6.06 -8.19
CA TYR A 18 -2.92 4.98 -7.99
C TYR A 18 -2.56 4.23 -9.27
N ARG A 19 -1.39 3.62 -9.19
CA ARG A 19 -0.85 2.72 -10.20
C ARG A 19 -0.71 1.34 -9.59
N TRP A 20 -1.15 0.32 -10.31
CA TRP A 20 -0.85 -1.07 -10.00
C TRP A 20 0.66 -1.29 -10.07
N LEU A 21 1.20 -1.99 -9.08
CA LEU A 21 2.61 -2.35 -9.01
C LEU A 21 2.75 -3.86 -8.93
N PRO A 22 3.77 -4.46 -9.55
CA PRO A 22 4.04 -5.89 -9.38
C PRO A 22 4.17 -6.27 -7.90
N SER A 23 3.51 -7.35 -7.50
CA SER A 23 3.71 -7.96 -6.20
C SER A 23 4.88 -8.96 -6.24
N PRO A 24 5.42 -9.39 -5.08
CA PRO A 24 6.39 -10.48 -5.04
C PRO A 24 5.85 -11.82 -5.58
N MET A 25 4.52 -11.98 -5.64
CA MET A 25 3.89 -13.17 -6.20
C MET A 25 3.74 -12.99 -7.72
N PRO A 26 4.27 -13.93 -8.54
CA PRO A 26 4.21 -13.81 -10.00
C PRO A 26 2.77 -13.72 -10.53
N GLY A 27 2.54 -12.82 -11.49
CA GLY A 27 1.23 -12.62 -12.12
C GLY A 27 0.22 -11.84 -11.26
N VAL A 28 0.64 -11.37 -10.09
CA VAL A 28 -0.21 -10.59 -9.19
C VAL A 28 0.30 -9.16 -9.08
N GLU A 29 -0.60 -8.22 -9.31
CA GLU A 29 -0.38 -6.81 -9.09
C GLU A 29 -0.99 -6.40 -7.75
N ARG A 30 -0.48 -5.32 -7.17
CA ARG A 30 -0.99 -4.78 -5.92
C ARG A 30 -1.00 -3.26 -5.92
N MET A 31 -1.93 -2.72 -5.15
CA MET A 31 -2.00 -1.30 -4.84
C MET A 31 -1.75 -1.10 -3.34
N MET A 32 -0.66 -0.44 -2.96
CA MET A 32 -0.35 -0.17 -1.54
C MET A 32 -1.21 0.95 -0.99
N LEU A 33 -1.97 0.67 0.07
CA LEU A 33 -2.80 1.67 0.74
C LEU A 33 -2.06 2.30 1.92
N ASP A 34 -1.42 1.49 2.76
CA ASP A 34 -0.57 1.94 3.87
C ASP A 34 0.65 1.01 4.03
N ARG A 35 1.73 1.54 4.61
CA ARG A 35 2.92 0.77 4.99
C ARG A 35 3.69 1.43 6.13
N ILE A 36 4.07 0.64 7.13
CA ILE A 36 5.03 1.02 8.17
C ILE A 36 6.13 -0.04 8.31
N GLY A 37 7.38 0.38 8.14
CA GLY A 37 8.57 -0.37 8.58
C GLY A 37 9.02 -1.51 7.67
N ASP A 38 9.97 -2.29 8.20
CA ASP A 38 10.50 -3.59 7.73
C ASP A 38 10.73 -4.51 8.98
N GLU A 39 11.06 -5.80 8.76
CA GLU A 39 11.15 -6.99 9.67
C GLU A 39 9.92 -7.38 10.51
N VAL A 40 9.11 -6.43 11.00
CA VAL A 40 7.72 -6.68 11.44
C VAL A 40 6.84 -5.55 10.87
N ALA A 41 6.54 -5.63 9.58
CA ALA A 41 5.87 -4.55 8.85
C ALA A 41 4.36 -4.78 8.76
N ARG A 42 3.57 -3.75 9.07
CA ARG A 42 2.16 -3.67 8.68
C ARG A 42 2.08 -3.12 7.26
N ALA A 43 1.34 -3.82 6.41
CA ALA A 43 1.05 -3.38 5.06
C ALA A 43 -0.39 -3.77 4.71
N THR A 44 -1.14 -2.81 4.19
CA THR A 44 -2.45 -3.06 3.58
C THR A 44 -2.34 -2.82 2.08
N SER A 45 -2.80 -3.78 1.28
CA SER A 45 -2.84 -3.66 -0.18
C SER A 45 -4.10 -4.29 -0.77
N ILE A 46 -4.55 -3.74 -1.90
CA ILE A 46 -5.53 -4.37 -2.78
C ILE A 46 -4.77 -5.30 -3.74
N VAL A 47 -5.31 -6.49 -3.97
CA VAL A 47 -4.76 -7.56 -4.83
C VAL A 47 -5.81 -7.97 -5.84
#